data_AF-S9TZX1-F1
#
_entry.id   AF-S9TZX1-F1
#
_cell.length_a   1.000
_cell.length_b   1.000
_cell.length_c   1.000
_cell.angle_alpha   90.00
_cell.angle_beta   90.00
_cell.angle_gamma   90.00
#
_symmetry.space_group_name_H-M   'P 1'
#
loop_
_entity.id
_entity.type
_entity.pdbx_description
1 polymer ?
#
loop_
_entity_poly.entity_id
_entity_poly.type
_entity_poly.pdbx_seq_one_letter_code
_entity_poly.pdbx_strand_id
1 'polypeptide(L)'
;MRRVPTLYNMCTTSRRTASLVTAITVLLLCLSVLSTFVTAKMTVDITDSVTLSGQTIDGSVYSLRSMTTSSNASLNYVTDCTIKGEGLGFSGFFSAVSDYRIPLFNLTMTRSTVTNATIAVTGHYPHYSTLTISHTTATMSGSTPLFDFTNLNMAHHVVVYVLDTTATWNADGSGGDVLRVGGLARQLFTDYSGFYMVNVRATNAAHMMRQPAPTCEGQRDSCLDLDNGLIAIDNAACINCTGSFLQSDMSRTFINGLSTDVLRISNCTSTGGQPFIHAAGGYAVNFGYSGNLLIYGITADGSFFSPSSKLIRVGKTTLMSFMHINVPSLGASTNIPVGIESCCTSWMGNITINSVRMTTLMMLTNSKLLAHYLVDPFGKMIAKAGSPTVVESFTAAASVFCVRPHFTHSSWERLNGWQRARCHCNSTGYGPYCMPIYDPVRYYASYASPSTTCTAPHCILCPSDQPQTCFTCANGYALNTTTSQCVSKPVCSGNERTSLDGLSCIPMTCQVANCDVCVAERDTVCQTCASGYNLSQDKKSCRQMVCQVSNCANCAMNTEDKCETCATDYKLSSDRKSCRQMVCQVGNCVKCVTNTEDQCQTCATNYKLSSDKKSCTEI
;
A
#
# COMPACT_ATOMS: atom_id res chain seq x y z
N MET A 1 62.65 -12.98 36.28
CA MET A 1 62.47 -11.90 37.29
C MET A 1 61.45 -10.92 36.71
N ARG A 2 60.38 -10.44 37.37
CA ARG A 2 59.83 -10.61 38.74
C ARG A 2 58.29 -10.80 38.69
N ARG A 3 57.77 -11.68 39.55
CA ARG A 3 56.48 -11.60 40.31
C ARG A 3 55.12 -11.37 39.61
N VAL A 4 54.44 -12.51 39.38
CA VAL A 4 53.06 -12.93 39.81
C VAL A 4 52.78 -12.54 41.30
N PRO A 5 51.55 -12.47 41.92
CA PRO A 5 50.19 -13.03 41.63
C PRO A 5 49.04 -11.95 41.63
N THR A 6 47.72 -12.21 41.51
CA THR A 6 46.76 -13.22 42.07
C THR A 6 45.56 -13.46 41.12
N LEU A 7 44.88 -14.61 40.95
CA LEU A 7 44.37 -15.70 41.82
C LEU A 7 43.09 -15.39 42.63
N TYR A 8 41.93 -15.94 42.22
CA TYR A 8 41.11 -16.99 42.86
C TYR A 8 39.80 -17.18 42.03
N ASN A 9 39.39 -18.35 41.50
CA ASN A 9 38.85 -19.57 42.15
C ASN A 9 37.62 -19.30 43.03
N MET A 10 36.51 -20.06 43.01
CA MET A 10 36.20 -21.45 42.61
C MET A 10 34.69 -21.54 42.21
N CYS A 11 34.14 -22.59 41.57
CA CYS A 11 34.13 -23.97 42.06
C CYS A 11 33.80 -25.04 40.99
N THR A 12 34.29 -26.26 41.26
CA THR A 12 33.96 -27.53 40.59
C THR A 12 33.01 -28.35 41.50
N THR A 13 32.43 -29.52 41.18
CA THR A 13 32.55 -30.48 40.06
C THR A 13 31.33 -31.43 40.09
N SER A 14 30.80 -31.92 38.94
CA SER A 14 30.27 -33.30 38.87
C SER A 14 30.06 -33.80 37.43
N ARG A 15 30.44 -35.06 37.18
CA ARG A 15 30.07 -35.85 35.99
C ARG A 15 29.08 -36.93 36.42
N ARG A 16 27.99 -37.14 35.66
CA ARG A 16 27.61 -38.44 35.02
C ARG A 16 26.16 -38.46 34.53
N THR A 17 26.00 -38.76 33.23
CA THR A 17 24.98 -39.62 32.57
C THR A 17 23.48 -39.48 32.88
N ALA A 18 22.67 -39.61 31.82
CA ALA A 18 21.19 -39.54 31.73
C ALA A 18 20.64 -38.09 31.61
N SER A 19 19.75 -37.74 30.67
CA SER A 19 19.06 -38.54 29.63
C SER A 19 18.95 -37.76 28.31
N LEU A 20 19.04 -38.47 27.17
CA LEU A 20 18.92 -37.93 25.81
C LEU A 20 17.46 -37.57 25.41
N VAL A 21 16.57 -37.36 26.38
CA VAL A 21 15.10 -37.33 26.20
C VAL A 21 14.52 -35.93 26.39
N THR A 22 15.23 -35.02 27.08
CA THR A 22 14.77 -33.65 27.35
C THR A 22 15.23 -32.60 26.32
N ALA A 23 16.11 -32.96 25.39
CA ALA A 23 16.55 -32.05 24.31
C ALA A 23 15.54 -31.96 23.15
N ILE A 24 14.71 -32.99 22.97
CA ILE A 24 13.75 -33.08 21.85
C ILE A 24 12.47 -32.28 22.15
N THR A 25 12.01 -32.24 23.41
CA THR A 25 10.82 -31.48 23.82
C THR A 25 11.01 -29.96 23.80
N VAL A 26 12.24 -29.45 23.97
CA VAL A 26 12.51 -28.00 23.83
C VAL A 26 12.62 -27.60 22.35
N LEU A 27 13.11 -28.48 21.47
CA LEU A 27 13.24 -28.19 20.04
C LEU A 27 11.89 -28.25 19.29
N LEU A 28 10.96 -29.10 19.74
CA LEU A 28 9.60 -29.21 19.16
C LEU A 28 8.63 -28.11 19.61
N LEU A 29 8.94 -27.35 20.68
CA LEU A 29 8.17 -26.19 21.12
C LEU A 29 8.48 -24.89 20.35
N CYS A 30 9.52 -24.89 19.50
CA CYS A 30 9.89 -23.76 18.64
C CYS A 30 9.28 -23.82 17.22
N LEU A 31 8.43 -24.80 16.91
CA LEU A 31 7.95 -25.07 15.54
C LEU A 31 6.41 -25.00 15.36
N SER A 32 5.68 -24.52 16.37
CA SER A 32 4.20 -24.45 16.35
C SER A 32 3.64 -23.11 16.82
N VAL A 33 4.40 -22.02 16.70
CA VAL A 33 3.91 -20.66 16.92
C VAL A 33 3.88 -19.90 15.61
N LEU A 34 2.81 -20.12 14.82
CA LEU A 34 2.35 -19.16 13.80
C LEU A 34 1.69 -17.96 14.49
N SER A 35 2.42 -17.30 15.40
CA SER A 35 2.05 -15.95 15.80
C SER A 35 2.31 -15.03 14.62
N THR A 36 1.28 -14.34 14.15
CA THR A 36 1.48 -13.06 13.48
C THR A 36 2.27 -12.17 14.44
N PHE A 37 3.58 -12.08 14.26
CA PHE A 37 4.40 -11.11 14.98
C PHE A 37 3.93 -9.74 14.55
N VAL A 38 3.09 -9.12 15.38
CA VAL A 38 2.94 -7.67 15.39
C VAL A 38 4.26 -7.15 15.90
N THR A 39 5.05 -6.53 15.02
CA THR A 39 6.30 -5.90 15.43
C THR A 39 5.93 -4.76 16.37
N ALA A 40 6.20 -4.93 17.67
CA ALA A 40 5.94 -3.90 18.67
C ALA A 40 6.72 -2.62 18.30
N LYS A 41 6.14 -1.46 18.65
CA LYS A 41 6.72 -0.13 18.40
C LYS A 41 8.19 -0.10 18.86
N MET A 42 9.11 -0.07 17.90
CA MET A 42 10.55 -0.22 18.11
C MET A 42 11.30 0.65 17.11
N THR A 43 12.29 1.39 17.60
CA THR A 43 13.31 2.00 16.75
C THR A 43 14.41 0.97 16.52
N VAL A 44 14.70 0.66 15.26
CA VAL A 44 15.73 -0.28 14.84
C VAL A 44 16.84 0.50 14.16
N ASP A 45 18.01 0.57 14.78
CA ASP A 45 19.19 1.17 14.19
C ASP A 45 19.78 0.25 13.09
N ILE A 46 19.91 0.79 11.89
CA ILE A 46 20.40 0.11 10.70
C ILE A 46 21.93 0.17 10.72
N THR A 47 22.57 -0.99 10.79
CA THR A 47 24.02 -1.17 10.61
C THR A 47 24.36 -2.19 9.52
N ASP A 48 23.35 -2.94 9.05
CA ASP A 48 23.40 -3.89 7.93
C ASP A 48 22.02 -3.93 7.22
N SER A 49 21.80 -4.89 6.33
CA SER A 49 20.61 -5.07 5.50
C SER A 49 19.42 -5.67 6.27
N VAL A 50 18.23 -5.08 6.14
CA VAL A 50 16.98 -5.56 6.77
C VAL A 50 16.04 -6.18 5.73
N THR A 51 15.46 -7.35 6.03
CA THR A 51 14.40 -7.97 5.21
C THR A 51 13.17 -8.25 6.05
N LEU A 52 12.03 -7.66 5.65
CA LEU A 52 10.70 -7.91 6.20
C LEU A 52 9.83 -8.53 5.11
N SER A 53 9.20 -9.67 5.39
CA SER A 53 8.32 -10.35 4.44
C SER A 53 7.07 -10.91 5.13
N GLY A 54 5.89 -10.57 4.60
CA GLY A 54 4.60 -11.05 5.13
C GLY A 54 4.23 -10.57 6.54
N GLN A 55 4.94 -9.58 7.10
CA GLN A 55 4.78 -9.14 8.48
C GLN A 55 3.66 -8.10 8.65
N THR A 56 3.14 -7.96 9.88
CA THR A 56 2.26 -6.84 10.27
C THR A 56 3.07 -5.83 11.09
N ILE A 57 3.23 -4.63 10.54
CA ILE A 57 4.04 -3.55 11.11
C ILE A 57 3.12 -2.47 11.69
N ASP A 58 3.40 -2.05 12.93
CA ASP A 58 2.64 -1.04 13.67
C ASP A 58 3.59 -0.15 14.50
N GLY A 59 4.06 0.94 13.89
CA GLY A 59 4.92 1.96 14.52
C GLY A 59 6.41 1.65 14.56
N SER A 60 6.91 0.69 13.77
CA SER A 60 8.36 0.44 13.68
C SER A 60 9.07 1.55 12.89
N VAL A 61 10.23 1.99 13.37
CA VAL A 61 11.06 3.02 12.73
C VAL A 61 12.47 2.49 12.50
N TYR A 62 12.93 2.47 11.26
CA TYR A 62 14.27 2.06 10.89
C TYR A 62 15.17 3.29 10.73
N SER A 63 16.24 3.37 11.52
CA SER A 63 17.07 4.55 11.75
C SER A 63 18.46 4.36 11.18
N LEU A 64 18.92 5.24 10.28
CA LEU A 64 20.26 5.19 9.71
C LEU A 64 21.31 5.89 10.60
N ARG A 65 20.92 6.38 11.79
CA ARG A 65 21.74 7.28 12.63
C ARG A 65 23.01 6.64 13.17
N SER A 66 23.03 5.31 13.24
CA SER A 66 24.16 4.47 13.62
C SER A 66 25.12 4.13 12.46
N MET A 67 24.77 4.46 11.21
CA MET A 67 25.62 4.13 10.07
C MET A 67 26.91 4.96 10.09
N THR A 68 28.04 4.30 9.88
CA THR A 68 29.37 4.91 9.82
C THR A 68 30.13 4.42 8.59
N THR A 69 31.37 4.91 8.41
CA THR A 69 32.29 4.42 7.37
C THR A 69 32.76 2.97 7.56
N SER A 70 32.41 2.33 8.69
CA SER A 70 32.65 0.90 8.95
C SER A 70 31.39 0.04 8.84
N SER A 71 30.25 0.61 8.46
CA SER A 71 29.03 -0.14 8.17
C SER A 71 29.12 -0.85 6.81
N ASN A 72 28.27 -1.86 6.61
CA ASN A 72 28.04 -2.43 5.28
C ASN A 72 27.07 -1.55 4.47
N ALA A 73 27.08 -1.69 3.14
CA ALA A 73 26.00 -1.17 2.31
C ALA A 73 24.70 -1.90 2.65
N SER A 74 23.65 -1.15 2.97
CA SER A 74 22.40 -1.70 3.49
C SER A 74 21.40 -1.87 2.35
N LEU A 75 21.07 -3.12 2.02
CA LEU A 75 20.15 -3.50 0.95
C LEU A 75 18.84 -4.03 1.57
N ASN A 76 17.84 -3.16 1.67
CA ASN A 76 16.66 -3.40 2.50
C ASN A 76 15.45 -3.80 1.66
N TYR A 77 14.67 -4.75 2.17
CA TYR A 77 13.52 -5.31 1.50
C TYR A 77 12.30 -5.31 2.42
N VAL A 78 11.19 -4.75 1.96
CA VAL A 78 9.89 -4.80 2.66
C VAL A 78 8.85 -5.33 1.68
N THR A 79 8.54 -6.61 1.78
CA THR A 79 7.74 -7.35 0.80
C THR A 79 6.46 -7.87 1.42
N ASP A 80 5.32 -7.71 0.76
CA ASP A 80 4.05 -8.36 1.15
C ASP A 80 3.60 -8.04 2.59
N CYS A 81 4.06 -6.92 3.15
CA CYS A 81 3.79 -6.52 4.53
C CYS A 81 2.47 -5.76 4.66
N THR A 82 1.80 -5.93 5.80
CA THR A 82 0.64 -5.12 6.20
C THR A 82 1.09 -4.03 7.16
N ILE A 83 0.76 -2.77 6.87
CA ILE A 83 1.14 -1.60 7.67
C ILE A 83 -0.14 -0.96 8.21
N LYS A 84 -0.21 -0.75 9.52
CA LYS A 84 -1.39 -0.23 10.21
C LYS A 84 -1.01 0.63 11.42
N GLY A 85 -2.00 1.21 12.07
CA GLY A 85 -1.83 1.95 13.33
C GLY A 85 -0.82 3.08 13.19
N GLU A 86 0.27 3.01 13.96
CA GLU A 86 1.32 4.04 13.98
C GLU A 86 2.23 4.01 12.72
N GLY A 87 2.05 3.03 11.83
CA GLY A 87 2.67 3.02 10.49
C GLY A 87 4.07 2.42 10.40
N LEU A 88 4.85 2.88 9.43
CA LEU A 88 6.23 2.43 9.17
C LEU A 88 7.12 3.65 8.87
N GLY A 89 8.22 3.81 9.60
CA GLY A 89 9.16 4.92 9.41
C GLY A 89 10.54 4.49 8.92
N PHE A 90 11.15 5.32 8.08
CA PHE A 90 12.58 5.34 7.79
C PHE A 90 13.14 6.73 8.14
N SER A 91 14.12 6.79 9.05
CA SER A 91 14.79 8.03 9.46
C SER A 91 16.25 8.01 9.03
N GLY A 92 16.60 8.89 8.10
CA GLY A 92 17.97 9.26 7.80
C GLY A 92 18.66 10.04 8.94
N PHE A 93 19.82 10.59 8.60
CA PHE A 93 20.64 11.46 9.44
C PHE A 93 19.95 12.82 9.69
N PHE A 94 20.24 13.43 10.84
CA PHE A 94 19.72 14.76 11.21
C PHE A 94 20.24 15.90 10.32
N SER A 95 21.46 15.76 9.81
CA SER A 95 22.14 16.73 8.95
C SER A 95 22.62 16.06 7.68
N ALA A 96 22.99 16.87 6.67
CA ALA A 96 23.61 16.36 5.45
C ALA A 96 24.79 15.42 5.75
N VAL A 97 24.82 14.29 5.03
CA VAL A 97 25.92 13.33 5.09
C VAL A 97 27.11 13.96 4.37
N SER A 98 28.22 14.18 5.10
CA SER A 98 29.40 14.88 4.57
C SER A 98 30.57 13.96 4.22
N ASP A 99 30.55 12.71 4.70
CA ASP A 99 31.58 11.71 4.42
C ASP A 99 31.09 10.73 3.35
N TYR A 100 31.62 10.90 2.13
CA TYR A 100 31.31 10.08 0.97
C TYR A 100 31.68 8.59 1.10
N ARG A 101 32.33 8.19 2.20
CA ARG A 101 32.65 6.79 2.53
C ARG A 101 31.58 6.11 3.38
N ILE A 102 30.58 6.84 3.89
CA ILE A 102 29.41 6.21 4.51
C ILE A 102 28.64 5.48 3.39
N PRO A 103 28.40 4.17 3.53
CA PRO A 103 27.89 3.35 2.44
C PRO A 103 26.42 3.66 2.16
N LEU A 104 25.99 3.35 0.94
CA LEU A 104 24.61 3.58 0.49
C LEU A 104 23.56 2.83 1.31
N PHE A 105 22.35 3.39 1.32
CA PHE A 105 21.14 2.74 1.80
C PHE A 105 20.20 2.55 0.61
N ASN A 106 19.88 1.30 0.26
CA ASN A 106 18.83 1.00 -0.69
C ASN A 106 17.63 0.40 0.03
N LEU A 107 16.43 0.80 -0.39
CA LEU A 107 15.16 0.23 0.04
C LEU A 107 14.36 -0.24 -1.18
N THR A 108 13.93 -1.49 -1.17
CA THR A 108 12.95 -2.05 -2.10
C THR A 108 11.73 -2.50 -1.32
N MET A 109 10.70 -1.65 -1.32
CA MET A 109 9.40 -1.92 -0.74
C MET A 109 8.41 -2.27 -1.85
N THR A 110 7.71 -3.40 -1.73
CA THR A 110 6.75 -3.84 -2.75
C THR A 110 5.58 -4.63 -2.18
N ARG A 111 4.43 -4.59 -2.86
CA ARG A 111 3.19 -5.31 -2.54
C ARG A 111 2.70 -5.09 -1.10
N SER A 112 2.92 -3.89 -0.57
CA SER A 112 2.54 -3.55 0.80
C SER A 112 1.07 -3.12 0.89
N THR A 113 0.36 -3.63 1.89
CA THR A 113 -1.03 -3.26 2.17
C THR A 113 -1.07 -2.29 3.34
N VAL A 114 -1.68 -1.11 3.18
CA VAL A 114 -1.75 -0.07 4.20
C VAL A 114 -3.19 0.13 4.67
N THR A 115 -3.41 0.11 5.98
CA THR A 115 -4.73 0.30 6.60
C THR A 115 -4.68 1.50 7.54
N ASN A 116 -5.12 2.66 7.02
CA ASN A 116 -5.20 3.95 7.71
C ASN A 116 -3.96 4.29 8.54
N ALA A 117 -2.79 4.23 7.90
CA ALA A 117 -1.50 4.46 8.53
C ALA A 117 -0.51 5.10 7.54
N THR A 118 0.56 5.69 8.07
CA THR A 118 1.54 6.46 7.29
C THR A 118 2.81 5.65 7.04
N ILE A 119 3.37 5.76 5.83
CA ILE A 119 4.75 5.38 5.52
C ILE A 119 5.59 6.66 5.50
N ALA A 120 6.46 6.83 6.48
CA ALA A 120 7.28 8.02 6.64
C ALA A 120 8.72 7.79 6.17
N VAL A 121 9.29 8.73 5.43
CA VAL A 121 10.70 8.71 4.99
C VAL A 121 11.27 10.11 5.24
N THR A 122 12.20 10.26 6.17
CA THR A 122 12.60 11.58 6.70
C THR A 122 14.11 11.69 6.91
N GLY A 123 14.64 12.91 7.08
CA GLY A 123 16.07 13.15 7.31
C GLY A 123 16.91 13.12 6.04
N HIS A 124 18.23 12.95 6.19
CA HIS A 124 19.20 12.90 5.09
C HIS A 124 19.70 11.47 4.87
N TYR A 125 19.82 11.04 3.62
CA TYR A 125 20.29 9.70 3.28
C TYR A 125 21.73 9.73 2.77
N PRO A 126 22.51 8.63 2.89
CA PRO A 126 23.82 8.50 2.27
C PRO A 126 23.75 8.73 0.75
N HIS A 127 24.84 9.20 0.16
CA HIS A 127 24.91 9.45 -1.29
C HIS A 127 24.58 8.19 -2.11
N TYR A 128 24.02 8.38 -3.31
CA TYR A 128 23.61 7.30 -4.21
C TYR A 128 22.53 6.32 -3.66
N SER A 129 21.90 6.65 -2.52
CA SER A 129 20.82 5.85 -1.93
C SER A 129 19.56 5.87 -2.80
N THR A 130 18.97 4.70 -3.05
CA THR A 130 17.74 4.53 -3.83
C THR A 130 16.63 3.91 -2.98
N LEU A 131 15.51 4.60 -2.85
CA LEU A 131 14.34 4.11 -2.12
C LEU A 131 13.17 3.91 -3.08
N THR A 132 12.85 2.66 -3.41
CA THR A 132 11.74 2.29 -4.29
C THR A 132 10.61 1.73 -3.45
N ILE A 133 9.46 2.41 -3.46
CA ILE A 133 8.20 1.96 -2.88
C ILE A 133 7.24 1.71 -4.05
N SER A 134 6.75 0.48 -4.20
CA SER A 134 5.98 0.05 -5.37
C SER A 134 4.78 -0.82 -4.99
N HIS A 135 3.79 -0.93 -5.88
CA HIS A 135 2.67 -1.88 -5.72
C HIS A 135 1.95 -1.75 -4.37
N THR A 136 1.86 -0.52 -3.82
CA THR A 136 1.20 -0.28 -2.53
C THR A 136 -0.30 -0.19 -2.72
N THR A 137 -1.07 -0.86 -1.86
CA THR A 137 -2.54 -0.79 -1.84
C THR A 137 -3.00 -0.27 -0.49
N ALA A 138 -3.72 0.85 -0.47
CA ALA A 138 -4.07 1.57 0.76
C ALA A 138 -5.58 1.78 0.93
N THR A 139 -6.09 1.41 2.10
CA THR A 139 -7.45 1.74 2.57
C THR A 139 -7.31 2.74 3.73
N MET A 140 -7.80 3.96 3.53
CA MET A 140 -7.47 5.13 4.37
C MET A 140 -8.75 5.80 4.90
N SER A 141 -8.63 6.58 5.98
CA SER A 141 -9.74 7.36 6.53
C SER A 141 -9.30 8.71 7.07
N GLY A 142 -10.26 9.61 7.29
CA GLY A 142 -9.99 10.96 7.78
C GLY A 142 -8.98 11.72 6.91
N SER A 143 -8.03 12.38 7.56
CA SER A 143 -6.95 13.18 6.96
C SER A 143 -5.56 12.53 7.07
N THR A 144 -5.50 11.22 7.35
CA THR A 144 -4.25 10.44 7.45
C THR A 144 -3.53 10.46 6.10
N PRO A 145 -2.25 10.89 6.02
CA PRO A 145 -1.48 10.80 4.79
C PRO A 145 -1.01 9.36 4.53
N LEU A 146 -0.87 8.96 3.26
CA LEU A 146 -0.28 7.66 2.93
C LEU A 146 1.25 7.72 3.02
N PHE A 147 1.88 8.69 2.37
CA PHE A 147 3.32 8.94 2.44
C PHE A 147 3.61 10.27 3.12
N ASP A 148 4.53 10.27 4.09
CA ASP A 148 5.04 11.50 4.71
C ASP A 148 6.54 11.63 4.49
N PHE A 149 6.91 12.45 3.50
CA PHE A 149 8.29 12.80 3.19
C PHE A 149 8.62 14.22 3.67
N THR A 150 7.97 14.70 4.73
CA THR A 150 8.35 15.97 5.35
C THR A 150 9.74 15.86 6.00
N ASN A 151 10.56 16.90 5.84
CA ASN A 151 11.95 16.96 6.28
C ASN A 151 12.89 15.91 5.62
N LEU A 152 12.47 15.27 4.51
CA LEU A 152 13.35 14.43 3.69
C LEU A 152 14.27 15.29 2.83
N ASN A 153 15.57 15.32 3.14
CA ASN A 153 16.56 16.04 2.34
C ASN A 153 17.38 15.05 1.51
N MET A 154 17.57 15.36 0.22
CA MET A 154 18.17 14.44 -0.75
C MET A 154 19.29 15.16 -1.49
N ALA A 155 20.52 14.64 -1.40
CA ALA A 155 21.70 15.28 -1.97
C ALA A 155 22.65 14.22 -2.54
N HIS A 156 23.27 14.53 -3.68
CA HIS A 156 24.20 13.67 -4.42
C HIS A 156 23.60 12.31 -4.80
N HIS A 157 22.72 12.33 -5.81
CA HIS A 157 22.06 11.15 -6.40
C HIS A 157 21.22 10.31 -5.42
N VAL A 158 20.58 10.93 -4.42
CA VAL A 158 19.57 10.27 -3.59
C VAL A 158 18.23 10.33 -4.31
N VAL A 159 17.59 9.17 -4.54
CA VAL A 159 16.37 9.08 -5.35
C VAL A 159 15.29 8.27 -4.66
N VAL A 160 14.07 8.81 -4.66
CA VAL A 160 12.86 8.09 -4.20
C VAL A 160 11.91 7.82 -5.37
N TYR A 161 11.43 6.60 -5.46
CA TYR A 161 10.41 6.18 -6.44
C TYR A 161 9.16 5.72 -5.69
N VAL A 162 8.01 6.34 -5.97
CA VAL A 162 6.68 5.88 -5.55
C VAL A 162 5.94 5.40 -6.79
N LEU A 163 5.77 4.09 -6.93
CA LEU A 163 5.31 3.44 -8.16
C LEU A 163 4.03 2.63 -7.92
N ASP A 164 3.20 2.50 -8.94
CA ASP A 164 2.11 1.52 -9.05
C ASP A 164 1.22 1.44 -7.79
N THR A 165 0.84 2.59 -7.24
CA THR A 165 0.19 2.68 -5.93
C THR A 165 -1.29 3.01 -6.08
N THR A 166 -2.14 2.31 -5.33
CA THR A 166 -3.59 2.58 -5.26
C THR A 166 -3.98 2.94 -3.83
N ALA A 167 -4.83 3.96 -3.68
CA ALA A 167 -5.27 4.44 -2.37
C ALA A 167 -6.74 4.90 -2.41
N THR A 168 -7.51 4.55 -1.40
CA THR A 168 -8.92 4.96 -1.27
C THR A 168 -9.19 5.50 0.12
N TRP A 169 -9.71 6.73 0.21
CA TRP A 169 -10.24 7.30 1.45
C TRP A 169 -11.76 7.11 1.53
N ASN A 170 -12.30 7.06 2.74
CA ASN A 170 -13.75 7.07 2.99
C ASN A 170 -14.40 8.33 2.37
N ALA A 171 -15.52 8.16 1.67
CA ALA A 171 -16.20 9.23 0.92
C ALA A 171 -16.75 10.36 1.81
N ASP A 172 -17.10 10.07 3.07
CA ASP A 172 -17.72 11.03 4.00
C ASP A 172 -16.70 11.95 4.72
N GLY A 173 -15.41 11.79 4.43
CA GLY A 173 -14.32 12.52 5.08
C GLY A 173 -13.80 13.71 4.27
N SER A 174 -12.88 14.48 4.87
CA SER A 174 -12.14 15.55 4.19
C SER A 174 -11.17 15.05 3.11
N GLY A 175 -10.97 13.73 3.02
CA GLY A 175 -9.80 13.12 2.38
C GLY A 175 -8.49 13.39 3.16
N GLY A 176 -7.49 12.58 2.85
CA GLY A 176 -6.10 12.77 3.28
C GLY A 176 -5.15 12.95 2.10
N ASP A 177 -3.86 13.11 2.39
CA ASP A 177 -2.83 13.38 1.39
C ASP A 177 -2.22 12.06 0.89
N VAL A 178 -2.02 11.89 -0.42
CA VAL A 178 -1.22 10.75 -0.92
C VAL A 178 0.25 10.93 -0.52
N LEU A 179 0.80 12.14 -0.71
CA LEU A 179 2.16 12.48 -0.34
C LEU A 179 2.22 13.84 0.37
N ARG A 180 2.89 13.88 1.53
CA ARG A 180 3.33 15.13 2.18
C ARG A 180 4.79 15.44 1.91
N VAL A 181 5.08 16.72 1.69
CA VAL A 181 6.41 17.30 1.49
C VAL A 181 6.55 18.62 2.25
N GLY A 182 7.71 19.27 2.19
CA GLY A 182 8.08 20.42 3.01
C GLY A 182 8.68 19.96 4.34
N GLY A 183 8.50 20.73 5.40
CA GLY A 183 9.03 20.44 6.74
C GLY A 183 9.32 21.72 7.52
N LEU A 184 9.57 21.58 8.83
CA LEU A 184 10.02 22.72 9.65
C LEU A 184 11.40 23.22 9.20
N ALA A 185 12.24 22.30 8.75
CA ALA A 185 13.47 22.60 8.03
C ALA A 185 13.19 22.82 6.54
N ARG A 186 14.09 23.59 5.89
CA ARG A 186 14.17 23.69 4.43
C ARG A 186 14.34 22.29 3.84
N GLN A 187 13.45 21.92 2.91
CA GLN A 187 13.59 20.71 2.11
C GLN A 187 14.30 21.06 0.80
N LEU A 188 15.46 20.45 0.58
CA LEU A 188 16.33 20.74 -0.54
C LEU A 188 16.71 19.44 -1.27
N PHE A 189 16.52 19.41 -2.59
CA PHE A 189 16.95 18.32 -3.45
C PHE A 189 18.12 18.80 -4.32
N THR A 190 19.34 18.32 -4.07
CA THR A 190 20.56 18.76 -4.78
C THR A 190 21.24 17.67 -5.58
N ASP A 191 22.05 18.08 -6.56
CA ASP A 191 23.07 17.24 -7.21
C ASP A 191 22.49 15.95 -7.77
N TYR A 192 21.52 16.09 -8.68
CA TYR A 192 20.79 15.01 -9.34
C TYR A 192 20.05 14.08 -8.35
N SER A 193 19.51 14.67 -7.28
CA SER A 193 18.59 14.01 -6.35
C SER A 193 17.14 14.44 -6.60
N GLY A 194 16.19 13.61 -6.18
CA GLY A 194 14.78 13.91 -6.45
C GLY A 194 13.84 12.74 -6.20
N PHE A 195 12.58 12.90 -6.60
CA PHE A 195 11.63 11.80 -6.57
C PHE A 195 10.73 11.71 -7.82
N TYR A 196 10.31 10.48 -8.09
CA TYR A 196 9.30 10.12 -9.08
C TYR A 196 8.06 9.56 -8.38
N MET A 197 6.88 10.04 -8.74
CA MET A 197 5.59 9.43 -8.41
C MET A 197 4.92 8.98 -9.71
N VAL A 198 4.84 7.66 -9.97
CA VAL A 198 4.38 7.13 -11.27
C VAL A 198 3.29 6.08 -11.12
N ASN A 199 2.24 6.19 -11.95
CA ASN A 199 1.09 5.28 -11.96
C ASN A 199 0.40 5.18 -10.59
N VAL A 200 0.17 6.33 -9.94
CA VAL A 200 -0.49 6.41 -8.63
C VAL A 200 -1.94 6.84 -8.78
N ARG A 201 -2.87 6.05 -8.21
CA ARG A 201 -4.31 6.29 -8.30
C ARG A 201 -4.91 6.45 -6.90
N ALA A 202 -5.53 7.60 -6.64
CA ALA A 202 -6.23 7.89 -5.40
C ALA A 202 -7.72 8.12 -5.63
N THR A 203 -8.55 7.70 -4.69
CA THR A 203 -10.00 7.99 -4.67
C THR A 203 -10.38 8.66 -3.35
N ASN A 204 -11.15 9.75 -3.42
CA ASN A 204 -11.54 10.60 -2.28
C ASN A 204 -10.36 11.19 -1.48
N ALA A 205 -9.17 11.29 -2.07
CA ALA A 205 -8.04 11.98 -1.46
C ALA A 205 -8.26 13.50 -1.47
N ALA A 206 -7.70 14.19 -0.48
CA ALA A 206 -7.65 15.64 -0.48
C ALA A 206 -6.67 16.13 -1.55
N HIS A 207 -5.47 15.55 -1.58
CA HIS A 207 -4.37 16.03 -2.41
C HIS A 207 -3.48 14.86 -2.86
N MET A 208 -2.97 14.90 -4.09
CA MET A 208 -1.94 13.94 -4.54
C MET A 208 -0.57 14.30 -3.95
N MET A 209 -0.29 15.59 -3.82
CA MET A 209 0.90 16.11 -3.14
C MET A 209 0.54 17.38 -2.39
N ARG A 210 0.85 17.42 -1.10
CA ARG A 210 0.63 18.59 -0.25
C ARG A 210 1.90 19.03 0.48
N GLN A 211 2.12 20.33 0.49
CA GLN A 211 3.04 21.01 1.39
C GLN A 211 2.22 21.74 2.48
N PRO A 212 2.07 21.16 3.68
CA PRO A 212 1.32 21.80 4.76
C PRO A 212 2.08 23.00 5.34
N ALA A 213 1.40 23.76 6.21
CA ALA A 213 1.97 24.86 6.97
C ALA A 213 1.95 24.56 8.49
N PRO A 214 2.86 25.14 9.29
CA PRO A 214 4.02 25.96 8.88
C PRO A 214 5.18 25.08 8.40
N THR A 215 5.93 25.59 7.43
CA THR A 215 7.16 24.97 6.90
C THR A 215 8.21 26.06 6.64
N CYS A 216 9.50 25.74 6.78
CA CYS A 216 10.63 26.66 7.09
C CYS A 216 10.39 27.65 8.25
N GLU A 217 11.05 27.41 9.38
CA GLU A 217 11.43 28.49 10.28
C GLU A 217 12.49 29.42 9.63
N GLY A 218 12.49 30.71 9.97
CA GLY A 218 13.55 31.66 9.57
C GLY A 218 13.31 32.50 8.30
N GLN A 219 12.07 32.82 7.94
CA GLN A 219 11.69 33.80 6.89
C GLN A 219 12.23 33.54 5.46
N ARG A 220 12.48 32.29 5.06
CA ARG A 220 12.88 31.93 3.69
C ARG A 220 11.72 32.09 2.70
N ASP A 221 12.01 32.40 1.43
CA ASP A 221 11.01 32.60 0.37
C ASP A 221 10.39 31.32 -0.21
N SER A 222 10.94 30.16 0.16
CA SER A 222 10.55 28.83 -0.27
C SER A 222 10.96 27.80 0.79
N CYS A 223 10.32 26.63 0.73
CA CYS A 223 10.56 25.52 1.67
C CYS A 223 10.78 24.17 0.99
N LEU A 224 10.47 24.07 -0.31
CA LEU A 224 10.81 22.97 -1.19
C LEU A 224 11.61 23.56 -2.36
N ASP A 225 12.91 23.36 -2.29
CA ASP A 225 13.90 23.89 -3.22
C ASP A 225 14.55 22.77 -4.03
N LEU A 226 14.76 23.03 -5.32
CA LEU A 226 15.54 22.21 -6.23
C LEU A 226 16.84 22.95 -6.57
N ASP A 227 17.97 22.23 -6.56
CA ASP A 227 19.27 22.76 -6.99
C ASP A 227 20.05 21.69 -7.79
N ASN A 228 19.84 21.67 -9.10
CA ASN A 228 20.05 20.49 -9.96
C ASN A 228 19.18 19.31 -9.51
N GLY A 229 17.99 19.62 -8.98
CA GLY A 229 17.05 18.66 -8.40
C GLY A 229 15.90 18.29 -9.34
N LEU A 230 15.20 17.20 -9.02
CA LEU A 230 14.08 16.69 -9.82
C LEU A 230 12.83 16.37 -8.98
N ILE A 231 11.67 16.79 -9.48
CA ILE A 231 10.35 16.27 -9.08
C ILE A 231 9.61 15.85 -10.34
N ALA A 232 9.10 14.62 -10.35
CA ALA A 232 8.30 14.10 -11.45
C ALA A 232 7.04 13.39 -10.93
N ILE A 233 5.88 13.77 -11.44
CA ILE A 233 4.58 13.13 -11.15
C ILE A 233 3.94 12.72 -12.48
N ASP A 234 3.82 11.42 -12.72
CA ASP A 234 3.48 10.88 -14.04
C ASP A 234 2.39 9.82 -14.00
N ASN A 235 1.42 9.90 -14.93
CA ASN A 235 0.30 8.95 -15.01
C ASN A 235 -0.47 8.83 -13.67
N ALA A 236 -0.60 9.94 -12.95
CA ALA A 236 -1.19 9.99 -11.62
C ALA A 236 -2.64 10.49 -11.69
N ALA A 237 -3.56 9.79 -11.02
CA ALA A 237 -4.98 10.11 -11.05
C ALA A 237 -5.54 10.29 -9.63
N CYS A 238 -6.28 11.37 -9.42
CA CYS A 238 -7.12 11.55 -8.23
C CYS A 238 -8.58 11.63 -8.67
N ILE A 239 -9.40 10.71 -8.15
CA ILE A 239 -10.80 10.55 -8.50
C ILE A 239 -11.65 11.04 -7.33
N ASN A 240 -12.57 11.96 -7.61
CA ASN A 240 -13.40 12.62 -6.59
C ASN A 240 -12.55 13.28 -5.49
N CYS A 241 -11.55 14.06 -5.89
CA CYS A 241 -10.68 14.80 -4.99
C CYS A 241 -11.49 15.80 -4.16
N THR A 242 -11.25 15.80 -2.85
CA THR A 242 -11.87 16.76 -1.91
C THR A 242 -11.09 18.07 -1.81
N GLY A 243 -9.86 18.13 -2.35
CA GLY A 243 -9.03 19.32 -2.46
C GLY A 243 -8.21 19.35 -3.76
N SER A 244 -7.28 20.32 -3.86
CA SER A 244 -6.46 20.55 -5.05
C SER A 244 -5.51 19.39 -5.37
N PHE A 245 -5.27 19.04 -6.64
CA PHE A 245 -4.37 17.92 -6.98
C PHE A 245 -2.95 18.13 -6.43
N LEU A 246 -2.36 19.32 -6.65
CA LEU A 246 -1.18 19.82 -5.95
C LEU A 246 -1.55 21.00 -5.03
N GLN A 247 -1.16 20.93 -3.76
CA GLN A 247 -1.50 21.92 -2.74
C GLN A 247 -0.26 22.41 -1.99
N SER A 248 -0.17 23.73 -1.79
CA SER A 248 0.71 24.33 -0.78
C SER A 248 -0.07 25.31 0.07
N ASP A 249 -0.04 25.07 1.38
CA ASP A 249 -0.68 25.92 2.39
C ASP A 249 0.23 27.10 2.79
N MET A 250 1.42 27.21 2.18
CA MET A 250 2.37 28.24 2.51
C MET A 250 1.97 29.60 1.97
N SER A 251 2.21 30.64 2.77
CA SER A 251 2.14 32.05 2.34
C SER A 251 3.23 32.46 1.34
N ARG A 252 4.12 31.53 0.97
CA ARG A 252 5.34 31.74 0.17
C ARG A 252 5.43 30.74 -1.00
N THR A 253 6.56 30.70 -1.70
CA THR A 253 6.71 29.95 -2.95
C THR A 253 6.66 28.44 -2.70
N PHE A 254 5.78 27.72 -3.40
CA PHE A 254 5.60 26.28 -3.25
C PHE A 254 6.83 25.51 -3.72
N ILE A 255 7.11 25.50 -5.03
CA ILE A 255 8.29 24.86 -5.62
C ILE A 255 9.20 25.95 -6.18
N ASN A 256 10.45 25.97 -5.75
CA ASN A 256 11.43 26.97 -6.16
C ASN A 256 12.68 26.27 -6.74
N GLY A 257 13.16 26.77 -7.88
CA GLY A 257 14.32 26.23 -8.59
C GLY A 257 15.48 27.23 -8.61
N LEU A 258 16.67 26.72 -8.35
CA LEU A 258 17.92 27.47 -8.24
C LEU A 258 18.82 27.30 -9.48
N SER A 259 18.99 26.07 -9.98
CA SER A 259 19.93 25.74 -11.06
C SER A 259 19.51 24.49 -11.82
N THR A 260 19.29 24.61 -13.14
CA THR A 260 19.06 23.49 -14.08
C THR A 260 18.04 22.42 -13.63
N ASP A 261 17.08 22.80 -12.79
CA ASP A 261 16.13 21.91 -12.16
C ASP A 261 15.14 21.28 -13.13
N VAL A 262 14.43 20.25 -12.67
CA VAL A 262 13.35 19.60 -13.43
C VAL A 262 12.09 19.49 -12.56
N LEU A 263 11.01 20.12 -13.01
CA LEU A 263 9.66 19.82 -12.54
C LEU A 263 8.86 19.24 -13.71
N ARG A 264 8.52 17.95 -13.64
CA ARG A 264 7.64 17.25 -14.58
C ARG A 264 6.31 16.89 -13.93
N ILE A 265 5.21 17.20 -14.61
CA ILE A 265 3.88 16.70 -14.27
C ILE A 265 3.27 16.20 -15.58
N SER A 266 3.10 14.89 -15.76
CA SER A 266 2.60 14.33 -17.03
C SER A 266 1.46 13.33 -16.88
N ASN A 267 0.54 13.28 -17.85
CA ASN A 267 -0.57 12.32 -17.91
C ASN A 267 -1.45 12.30 -16.64
N CYS A 268 -1.63 13.45 -15.98
CA CYS A 268 -2.34 13.51 -14.71
C CYS A 268 -3.84 13.80 -14.90
N THR A 269 -4.68 13.12 -14.11
CA THR A 269 -6.13 13.30 -14.13
C THR A 269 -6.64 13.70 -12.75
N SER A 270 -7.51 14.71 -12.67
CA SER A 270 -8.16 15.14 -11.44
C SER A 270 -9.67 15.26 -11.66
N THR A 271 -10.48 14.62 -10.82
CA THR A 271 -11.93 14.85 -10.78
C THR A 271 -12.39 15.31 -9.39
N GLY A 272 -13.56 15.93 -9.27
CA GLY A 272 -14.09 16.50 -8.02
C GLY A 272 -14.25 18.03 -8.02
N GLY A 273 -13.98 18.69 -9.15
CA GLY A 273 -14.19 20.13 -9.36
C GLY A 273 -13.15 21.05 -8.71
N GLN A 274 -12.14 20.48 -8.03
CA GLN A 274 -11.11 21.22 -7.32
C GLN A 274 -9.97 21.71 -8.25
N PRO A 275 -9.25 22.78 -7.90
CA PRO A 275 -8.13 23.26 -8.71
C PRO A 275 -7.03 22.22 -8.89
N PHE A 276 -6.42 22.13 -10.07
CA PHE A 276 -5.30 21.21 -10.28
C PHE A 276 -4.05 21.66 -9.49
N ILE A 277 -3.77 22.96 -9.43
CA ILE A 277 -2.68 23.54 -8.63
C ILE A 277 -3.19 24.68 -7.75
N HIS A 278 -2.92 24.60 -6.45
CA HIS A 278 -3.14 25.69 -5.50
C HIS A 278 -1.88 25.96 -4.68
N ALA A 279 -1.43 27.21 -4.68
CA ALA A 279 -0.48 27.78 -3.72
C ALA A 279 -1.17 28.92 -2.96
N ALA A 280 -1.12 28.89 -1.63
CA ALA A 280 -1.88 29.80 -0.78
C ALA A 280 -1.35 31.25 -0.73
N GLY A 281 -0.09 31.52 -1.10
CA GLY A 281 0.42 32.91 -1.09
C GLY A 281 1.56 33.27 -2.04
N GLY A 282 2.61 32.45 -2.18
CA GLY A 282 3.69 32.70 -3.14
C GLY A 282 3.41 32.13 -4.52
N TYR A 283 4.44 32.10 -5.38
CA TYR A 283 4.34 31.43 -6.68
C TYR A 283 4.15 29.93 -6.50
N ALA A 284 3.30 29.32 -7.33
CA ALA A 284 3.20 27.86 -7.43
C ALA A 284 4.52 27.25 -7.92
N VAL A 285 5.20 27.91 -8.87
CA VAL A 285 6.55 27.56 -9.32
C VAL A 285 7.37 28.83 -9.56
N ASN A 286 8.58 28.91 -9.01
CA ASN A 286 9.55 29.98 -9.29
C ASN A 286 10.88 29.39 -9.79
N PHE A 287 11.06 29.28 -11.09
CA PHE A 287 12.32 28.88 -11.70
C PHE A 287 13.03 30.14 -12.19
N GLY A 288 13.54 30.92 -11.23
CA GLY A 288 13.92 32.33 -11.42
C GLY A 288 15.21 32.60 -12.18
N TYR A 289 16.04 31.57 -12.41
CA TYR A 289 17.31 31.67 -13.14
C TYR A 289 17.30 30.76 -14.37
N SER A 290 17.27 29.45 -14.12
CA SER A 290 17.29 28.36 -15.11
C SER A 290 16.46 27.18 -14.60
N GLY A 291 16.14 26.22 -15.48
CA GLY A 291 15.38 25.02 -15.13
C GLY A 291 14.41 24.60 -16.23
N ASN A 292 13.80 23.43 -16.07
CA ASN A 292 12.92 22.80 -17.03
C ASN A 292 11.55 22.55 -16.37
N LEU A 293 10.51 23.22 -16.87
CA LEU A 293 9.13 23.05 -16.42
C LEU A 293 8.28 22.35 -17.49
N LEU A 294 7.97 21.08 -17.25
CA LEU A 294 7.31 20.18 -18.18
C LEU A 294 5.91 19.83 -17.64
N ILE A 295 4.84 20.39 -18.20
CA ILE A 295 3.47 20.02 -17.79
C ILE A 295 2.65 19.54 -19.00
N TYR A 296 2.30 18.25 -19.01
CA TYR A 296 1.71 17.59 -20.18
C TYR A 296 0.52 16.69 -19.85
N GLY A 297 -0.44 16.56 -20.76
CA GLY A 297 -1.47 15.52 -20.66
C GLY A 297 -2.33 15.66 -19.40
N ILE A 298 -2.68 16.90 -19.04
CA ILE A 298 -3.46 17.20 -17.85
C ILE A 298 -4.93 17.23 -18.20
N THR A 299 -5.75 16.45 -17.52
CA THR A 299 -7.22 16.52 -17.61
C THR A 299 -7.78 16.81 -16.23
N ALA A 300 -8.48 17.93 -16.06
CA ALA A 300 -9.16 18.25 -14.80
C ALA A 300 -10.57 18.80 -15.05
N ASP A 301 -11.50 18.47 -14.15
CA ASP A 301 -12.87 19.02 -14.13
C ASP A 301 -13.01 20.29 -13.26
N GLY A 302 -11.93 20.69 -12.57
CA GLY A 302 -11.75 21.99 -11.92
C GLY A 302 -10.78 22.91 -12.66
N SER A 303 -10.52 24.11 -12.14
CA SER A 303 -9.61 25.07 -12.76
C SER A 303 -8.15 24.58 -12.75
N PHE A 304 -7.33 24.98 -13.72
CA PHE A 304 -5.92 24.53 -13.73
C PHE A 304 -5.11 25.12 -12.56
N PHE A 305 -5.32 26.40 -12.27
CA PHE A 305 -4.82 27.05 -11.05
C PHE A 305 -5.98 27.49 -10.16
N SER A 306 -5.74 27.65 -8.86
CA SER A 306 -6.67 28.36 -7.98
C SER A 306 -6.63 29.87 -8.29
N PRO A 307 -7.79 30.57 -8.34
CA PRO A 307 -7.86 32.03 -8.55
C PRO A 307 -7.04 32.87 -7.55
N SER A 308 -6.79 32.33 -6.36
CA SER A 308 -5.99 32.96 -5.29
C SER A 308 -4.48 32.84 -5.48
N SER A 309 -4.01 31.92 -6.33
CA SER A 309 -2.59 31.57 -6.39
C SER A 309 -1.79 32.54 -7.25
N LYS A 310 -0.59 32.91 -6.78
CA LYS A 310 0.41 33.46 -7.71
C LYS A 310 0.95 32.29 -8.52
N LEU A 311 1.13 32.54 -9.82
CA LEU A 311 1.19 31.47 -10.80
C LEU A 311 2.65 31.01 -10.98
N ILE A 312 3.16 31.01 -12.21
CA ILE A 312 4.52 30.55 -12.52
C ILE A 312 5.41 31.76 -12.83
N ARG A 313 6.57 31.84 -12.18
CA ARG A 313 7.64 32.80 -12.51
C ARG A 313 8.82 32.07 -13.15
N VAL A 314 9.36 32.66 -14.21
CA VAL A 314 10.48 32.09 -14.98
C VAL A 314 11.63 33.08 -15.14
N GLY A 315 12.84 32.54 -15.34
CA GLY A 315 14.10 33.26 -15.50
C GLY A 315 14.69 33.14 -16.91
N LYS A 316 15.83 33.79 -17.12
CA LYS A 316 16.42 34.01 -18.45
C LYS A 316 16.66 32.71 -19.24
N THR A 317 17.10 31.64 -18.62
CA THR A 317 17.40 30.36 -19.31
C THR A 317 16.44 29.24 -18.95
N THR A 318 15.33 29.55 -18.28
CA THR A 318 14.26 28.58 -17.99
C THR A 318 13.59 28.12 -19.30
N LEU A 319 13.15 26.87 -19.31
CA LEU A 319 12.45 26.23 -20.41
C LEU A 319 11.10 25.75 -19.90
N MET A 320 10.03 26.06 -20.62
CA MET A 320 8.66 25.78 -20.17
C MET A 320 7.83 25.18 -21.29
N SER A 321 7.17 24.05 -21.04
CA SER A 321 6.39 23.36 -22.06
C SER A 321 5.04 22.91 -21.51
N PHE A 322 3.95 23.46 -22.06
CA PHE A 322 2.56 23.14 -21.69
C PHE A 322 1.84 22.45 -22.87
N MET A 323 1.63 21.14 -22.78
CA MET A 323 1.06 20.35 -23.89
C MET A 323 -0.15 19.51 -23.45
N HIS A 324 -1.15 19.33 -24.31
CA HIS A 324 -2.28 18.43 -24.05
C HIS A 324 -3.00 18.70 -22.71
N ILE A 325 -3.32 19.97 -22.43
CA ILE A 325 -4.04 20.38 -21.22
C ILE A 325 -5.51 20.55 -21.57
N ASN A 326 -6.42 19.92 -20.82
CA ASN A 326 -7.87 20.04 -20.97
C ASN A 326 -8.51 20.40 -19.62
N VAL A 327 -9.07 21.61 -19.51
CA VAL A 327 -9.65 22.15 -18.28
C VAL A 327 -10.86 23.04 -18.56
N PRO A 328 -11.85 23.17 -17.65
CA PRO A 328 -12.94 24.14 -17.77
C PRO A 328 -12.46 25.60 -17.69
N SER A 329 -11.40 25.89 -16.92
CA SER A 329 -10.82 27.23 -16.85
C SER A 329 -9.35 27.21 -16.44
N LEU A 330 -8.60 28.26 -16.78
CA LEU A 330 -7.22 28.39 -16.32
C LEU A 330 -7.11 28.78 -14.84
N GLY A 331 -8.11 29.50 -14.31
CA GLY A 331 -8.09 30.04 -12.94
C GLY A 331 -7.00 31.09 -12.68
N ALA A 332 -6.51 31.74 -13.73
CA ALA A 332 -5.43 32.71 -13.66
C ALA A 332 -5.94 34.17 -13.71
N SER A 333 -5.48 35.01 -12.79
CA SER A 333 -5.72 36.46 -12.80
C SER A 333 -4.65 37.25 -13.58
N THR A 334 -3.46 36.67 -13.77
CA THR A 334 -2.32 37.29 -14.48
C THR A 334 -1.76 36.37 -15.57
N ASN A 335 -0.90 36.94 -16.43
CA ASN A 335 -0.26 36.19 -17.52
C ASN A 335 0.71 35.11 -16.99
N ILE A 336 0.71 33.95 -17.63
CA ILE A 336 1.58 32.81 -17.32
C ILE A 336 2.52 32.52 -18.50
N PRO A 337 3.84 32.41 -18.30
CA PRO A 337 4.54 32.68 -17.05
C PRO A 337 4.84 34.17 -16.87
N VAL A 338 5.00 34.60 -15.62
CA VAL A 338 5.46 35.94 -15.24
C VAL A 338 6.96 36.06 -15.53
N GLY A 339 7.36 37.14 -16.21
CA GLY A 339 8.76 37.46 -16.53
C GLY A 339 9.23 37.15 -17.96
N ILE A 340 8.37 36.51 -18.77
CA ILE A 340 8.68 36.03 -20.14
C ILE A 340 9.20 37.11 -21.10
N GLU A 341 8.80 38.38 -20.95
CA GLU A 341 9.10 39.46 -21.89
C GLU A 341 10.61 39.80 -22.01
N SER A 342 11.44 39.25 -21.12
CA SER A 342 12.90 39.46 -21.08
C SER A 342 13.71 38.16 -21.05
N CYS A 343 13.06 36.99 -21.24
CA CYS A 343 13.56 35.75 -20.66
C CYS A 343 12.97 34.48 -21.32
N CYS A 344 13.62 33.32 -21.08
CA CYS A 344 13.14 31.95 -21.29
C CYS A 344 12.83 31.50 -22.74
N THR A 345 12.41 30.24 -22.87
CA THR A 345 11.65 29.74 -24.02
C THR A 345 10.41 29.02 -23.52
N SER A 346 9.27 29.28 -24.16
CA SER A 346 8.01 28.62 -23.83
C SER A 346 7.32 28.00 -25.05
N TRP A 347 7.02 26.71 -24.96
CA TRP A 347 6.24 25.96 -25.95
C TRP A 347 4.85 25.66 -25.39
N MET A 348 3.81 25.87 -26.18
CA MET A 348 2.44 25.53 -25.80
C MET A 348 1.69 24.89 -26.96
N GLY A 349 0.87 23.86 -26.70
CA GLY A 349 0.24 23.11 -27.78
C GLY A 349 -0.86 22.17 -27.32
N ASN A 350 -1.85 21.97 -28.19
CA ASN A 350 -3.02 21.12 -27.91
C ASN A 350 -3.72 21.41 -26.57
N ILE A 351 -3.87 22.70 -26.23
CA ILE A 351 -4.56 23.14 -25.01
C ILE A 351 -6.04 23.39 -25.32
N THR A 352 -6.92 22.97 -24.42
CA THR A 352 -8.37 23.22 -24.45
C THR A 352 -8.78 23.84 -23.13
N ILE A 353 -9.43 25.01 -23.18
CA ILE A 353 -9.96 25.72 -22.01
C ILE A 353 -11.43 26.01 -22.27
N ASN A 354 -12.32 25.66 -21.33
CA ASN A 354 -13.77 25.83 -21.48
C ASN A 354 -14.31 25.21 -22.79
N SER A 355 -13.87 23.99 -23.11
CA SER A 355 -14.13 23.28 -24.38
C SER A 355 -13.65 23.99 -25.67
N VAL A 356 -12.98 25.14 -25.58
CA VAL A 356 -12.38 25.85 -26.72
C VAL A 356 -10.93 25.42 -26.88
N ARG A 357 -10.60 24.85 -28.04
CA ARG A 357 -9.22 24.46 -28.39
C ARG A 357 -8.40 25.67 -28.82
N MET A 358 -7.24 25.86 -28.20
CA MET A 358 -6.32 26.96 -28.48
C MET A 358 -5.48 26.65 -29.73
N THR A 359 -5.83 27.26 -30.85
CA THR A 359 -5.21 27.00 -32.17
C THR A 359 -4.33 28.14 -32.69
N THR A 360 -4.23 29.26 -31.96
CA THR A 360 -3.37 30.40 -32.31
C THR A 360 -2.68 30.97 -31.06
N LEU A 361 -1.55 31.66 -31.27
CA LEU A 361 -0.86 32.38 -30.19
C LEU A 361 -1.75 33.49 -29.58
N MET A 362 -2.60 34.13 -30.37
CA MET A 362 -3.54 35.15 -29.88
C MET A 362 -4.59 34.55 -28.93
N MET A 363 -5.10 33.34 -29.21
CA MET A 363 -6.04 32.66 -28.31
C MET A 363 -5.40 32.27 -26.99
N LEU A 364 -4.13 31.84 -27.01
CA LEU A 364 -3.35 31.59 -25.80
C LEU A 364 -3.19 32.90 -24.98
N THR A 365 -2.72 33.98 -25.60
CA THR A 365 -2.52 35.28 -24.93
C THR A 365 -3.82 35.84 -24.33
N ASN A 366 -4.94 35.75 -25.06
CA ASN A 366 -6.26 36.15 -24.55
C ASN A 366 -6.68 35.29 -23.34
N SER A 367 -6.27 34.02 -23.33
CA SER A 367 -6.45 33.07 -22.21
C SER A 367 -5.37 33.19 -21.12
N LYS A 368 -4.56 34.27 -21.10
CA LYS A 368 -3.46 34.52 -20.16
C LYS A 368 -2.27 33.56 -20.26
N LEU A 369 -2.16 32.79 -21.35
CA LEU A 369 -1.03 31.90 -21.63
C LEU A 369 -0.06 32.57 -22.63
N LEU A 370 1.16 32.85 -22.20
CA LEU A 370 2.20 33.48 -23.02
C LEU A 370 3.18 32.41 -23.54
N ALA A 371 3.07 32.12 -24.84
CA ALA A 371 3.91 31.18 -25.55
C ALA A 371 4.85 31.91 -26.53
N HIS A 372 6.13 31.54 -26.53
CA HIS A 372 7.03 31.86 -27.64
C HIS A 372 6.70 31.01 -28.87
N TYR A 373 6.30 29.76 -28.64
CA TYR A 373 6.06 28.78 -29.69
C TYR A 373 4.70 28.09 -29.51
N LEU A 374 3.88 28.14 -30.55
CA LEU A 374 2.70 27.30 -30.68
C LEU A 374 3.11 26.00 -31.38
N VAL A 375 2.76 24.88 -30.78
CA VAL A 375 3.12 23.54 -31.23
C VAL A 375 1.85 22.72 -31.49
N ASP A 376 1.85 21.90 -32.53
CA ASP A 376 0.81 20.90 -32.75
C ASP A 376 0.87 19.80 -31.67
N PRO A 377 -0.13 18.91 -31.56
CA PRO A 377 -0.10 17.86 -30.54
C PRO A 377 1.19 17.05 -30.57
N PHE A 378 1.68 16.75 -31.76
CA PHE A 378 2.76 15.80 -31.99
C PHE A 378 4.17 16.42 -31.93
N GLY A 379 4.30 17.72 -31.64
CA GLY A 379 5.60 18.40 -31.54
C GLY A 379 6.04 19.12 -32.81
N LYS A 380 5.14 19.41 -33.76
CA LYS A 380 5.43 20.25 -34.94
C LYS A 380 5.23 21.72 -34.59
N MET A 381 6.16 22.58 -34.99
CA MET A 381 6.02 24.02 -34.86
C MET A 381 4.91 24.57 -35.77
N ILE A 382 3.97 25.31 -35.19
CA ILE A 382 2.88 26.00 -35.92
C ILE A 382 3.19 27.49 -36.07
N ALA A 383 3.57 28.16 -34.98
CA ALA A 383 3.81 29.61 -34.98
C ALA A 383 4.87 30.02 -33.94
N LYS A 384 5.46 31.20 -34.14
CA LYS A 384 6.41 31.84 -33.23
C LYS A 384 5.97 33.27 -32.90
N ALA A 385 6.16 33.70 -31.66
CA ALA A 385 6.17 35.09 -31.24
C ALA A 385 7.41 35.39 -30.39
N GLY A 386 7.77 36.67 -30.26
CA GLY A 386 8.87 37.13 -29.42
C GLY A 386 10.26 36.58 -29.81
N SER A 387 11.16 36.62 -28.84
CA SER A 387 12.59 36.30 -28.99
C SER A 387 13.00 35.22 -27.98
N PRO A 388 12.60 33.94 -28.19
CA PRO A 388 12.96 32.85 -27.30
C PRO A 388 14.46 32.62 -27.26
N THR A 389 14.98 32.18 -26.12
CA THR A 389 16.40 31.83 -25.93
C THR A 389 16.84 30.59 -26.71
N VAL A 390 15.92 29.69 -27.01
CA VAL A 390 16.13 28.52 -27.88
C VAL A 390 15.48 28.80 -29.23
N VAL A 391 16.27 28.72 -30.29
CA VAL A 391 15.77 28.85 -31.66
C VAL A 391 15.43 27.46 -32.21
N GLU A 392 14.15 27.25 -32.50
CA GLU A 392 13.61 26.04 -33.12
C GLU A 392 13.43 26.18 -34.63
N SER A 393 13.55 25.06 -35.36
CA SER A 393 13.23 24.99 -36.79
C SER A 393 11.78 24.60 -37.04
N PHE A 394 11.12 25.29 -37.97
CA PHE A 394 9.75 24.97 -38.40
C PHE A 394 9.63 23.69 -39.24
N THR A 395 10.73 23.16 -39.76
CA THR A 395 10.76 21.92 -40.54
C THR A 395 11.17 20.69 -39.73
N ALA A 396 11.71 20.89 -38.52
CA ALA A 396 12.14 19.83 -37.61
C ALA A 396 11.04 19.47 -36.59
N ALA A 397 11.31 18.41 -35.82
CA ALA A 397 10.57 18.14 -34.59
C ALA A 397 11.07 19.08 -33.48
N ALA A 398 10.17 19.70 -32.72
CA ALA A 398 10.54 20.59 -31.62
C ALA A 398 11.20 19.85 -30.45
N SER A 399 12.07 20.51 -29.68
CA SER A 399 12.59 19.99 -28.40
C SER A 399 11.59 20.18 -27.23
N VAL A 400 10.29 20.30 -27.52
CA VAL A 400 9.22 20.62 -26.56
C VAL A 400 9.12 19.66 -25.37
N PHE A 401 9.50 18.40 -25.56
CA PHE A 401 9.50 17.36 -24.52
C PHE A 401 10.88 17.11 -23.90
N CYS A 402 11.94 17.83 -24.31
CA CYS A 402 13.31 17.45 -23.99
C CYS A 402 13.86 18.28 -22.82
N VAL A 403 14.35 17.60 -21.78
CA VAL A 403 15.08 18.23 -20.68
C VAL A 403 16.49 18.62 -21.13
N ARG A 404 16.91 19.83 -20.76
CA ARG A 404 18.28 20.33 -20.94
C ARG A 404 19.04 20.30 -19.61
N PRO A 405 20.36 20.06 -19.61
CA PRO A 405 21.26 19.89 -20.78
C PRO A 405 21.36 18.46 -21.34
N HIS A 406 20.52 17.53 -20.89
CA HIS A 406 20.69 16.08 -21.05
C HIS A 406 20.29 15.49 -22.43
N PHE A 407 19.92 16.32 -23.40
CA PHE A 407 19.58 15.91 -24.77
C PHE A 407 20.56 16.48 -25.81
N THR A 408 20.68 15.81 -26.95
CA THR A 408 21.54 16.22 -28.08
C THR A 408 20.75 16.96 -29.17
N HIS A 409 19.62 16.38 -29.58
CA HIS A 409 18.73 16.91 -30.62
C HIS A 409 17.35 16.26 -30.52
N SER A 410 16.40 16.80 -31.28
CA SER A 410 15.06 16.23 -31.50
C SER A 410 14.91 15.69 -32.93
N SER A 411 14.05 14.69 -33.13
CA SER A 411 13.73 14.16 -34.46
C SER A 411 12.27 13.67 -34.54
N TRP A 412 11.83 13.30 -35.75
CA TRP A 412 10.55 12.63 -35.94
C TRP A 412 10.66 11.13 -35.65
N GLU A 413 9.79 10.62 -34.80
CA GLU A 413 9.50 9.20 -34.61
C GLU A 413 8.24 8.84 -35.39
N ARG A 414 8.26 7.79 -36.20
CA ARG A 414 7.08 7.27 -36.90
C ARG A 414 6.45 6.13 -36.12
N LEU A 415 5.13 6.18 -35.93
CA LEU A 415 4.34 5.22 -35.17
C LEU A 415 3.04 4.96 -35.95
N ASN A 416 2.79 3.73 -36.40
CA ASN A 416 1.53 3.25 -37.02
C ASN A 416 0.67 4.31 -37.74
N GLY A 417 1.21 4.96 -38.78
CA GLY A 417 0.51 5.93 -39.62
C GLY A 417 0.60 7.41 -39.20
N TRP A 418 1.18 7.72 -38.04
CA TRP A 418 1.45 9.08 -37.57
C TRP A 418 2.93 9.26 -37.18
N GLN A 419 3.31 10.47 -36.76
CA GLN A 419 4.66 10.76 -36.27
C GLN A 419 4.61 11.75 -35.10
N ARG A 420 5.62 11.70 -34.20
CA ARG A 420 5.81 12.64 -33.08
C ARG A 420 7.25 13.10 -32.94
N ALA A 421 7.45 14.20 -32.24
CA ALA A 421 8.76 14.61 -31.76
C ALA A 421 9.28 13.62 -30.72
N ARG A 422 10.52 13.15 -30.92
CA ARG A 422 11.32 12.44 -29.93
C ARG A 422 12.60 13.20 -29.62
N CYS A 423 13.07 13.06 -28.39
CA CYS A 423 14.36 13.52 -27.91
C CYS A 423 15.40 12.41 -28.10
N HIS A 424 16.63 12.81 -28.39
CA HIS A 424 17.79 11.91 -28.36
C HIS A 424 18.70 12.34 -27.22
N CYS A 425 18.78 11.51 -26.19
CA CYS A 425 19.53 11.82 -24.98
C CYS A 425 21.04 11.72 -25.22
N ASN A 426 21.81 12.51 -24.49
CA ASN A 426 23.26 12.35 -24.43
C ASN A 426 23.61 11.23 -23.42
N SER A 427 24.89 10.99 -23.18
CA SER A 427 25.37 9.95 -22.24
C SER A 427 25.02 10.20 -20.76
N THR A 428 24.49 11.37 -20.41
CA THR A 428 24.07 11.73 -19.04
C THR A 428 22.55 11.91 -18.90
N GLY A 429 21.76 11.50 -19.92
CA GLY A 429 20.30 11.66 -19.93
C GLY A 429 19.55 10.34 -20.10
N TYR A 430 18.50 10.14 -19.31
CA TYR A 430 17.63 8.97 -19.34
C TYR A 430 16.38 9.22 -20.18
N GLY A 431 16.15 8.35 -21.17
CA GLY A 431 14.98 8.45 -22.05
C GLY A 431 13.66 8.13 -21.33
N PRO A 432 12.51 8.58 -21.87
CA PRO A 432 12.37 9.23 -23.18
C PRO A 432 12.59 10.75 -23.14
N TYR A 433 12.39 11.43 -22.00
CA TYR A 433 12.46 12.89 -21.93
C TYR A 433 13.88 13.46 -21.72
N CYS A 434 14.87 12.59 -21.57
CA CYS A 434 16.25 12.92 -21.21
C CYS A 434 16.36 13.51 -19.80
N MET A 435 15.78 12.82 -18.83
CA MET A 435 15.86 13.18 -17.41
C MET A 435 17.30 13.03 -16.89
N PRO A 436 17.75 13.81 -15.89
CA PRO A 436 19.05 13.66 -15.25
C PRO A 436 19.21 12.35 -14.46
N ILE A 437 18.10 11.81 -13.97
CA ILE A 437 18.00 10.62 -13.12
C ILE A 437 17.23 9.56 -13.90
N TYR A 438 17.49 8.27 -13.63
CA TYR A 438 16.75 7.16 -14.24
C TYR A 438 15.24 7.42 -14.24
N ASP A 439 14.66 7.45 -15.44
CA ASP A 439 13.26 7.74 -15.67
C ASP A 439 12.48 6.42 -15.73
N PRO A 440 11.57 6.14 -14.77
CA PRO A 440 10.77 4.92 -14.79
C PRO A 440 9.68 4.96 -15.89
N VAL A 441 9.41 6.12 -16.48
CA VAL A 441 8.45 6.27 -17.59
C VAL A 441 9.10 5.83 -18.90
N ARG A 442 8.44 4.91 -19.64
CA ARG A 442 8.97 4.39 -20.92
C ARG A 442 8.51 5.14 -22.18
N TYR A 443 7.49 5.99 -22.07
CA TYR A 443 6.81 6.60 -23.24
C TYR A 443 6.48 8.09 -23.01
N TYR A 444 6.32 8.86 -24.10
CA TYR A 444 5.89 10.25 -24.03
C TYR A 444 4.42 10.42 -23.60
N ALA A 445 4.13 11.60 -23.05
CA ALA A 445 2.81 11.98 -22.54
C ALA A 445 1.72 11.86 -23.60
N SER A 446 0.55 11.35 -23.22
CA SER A 446 -0.58 11.04 -24.11
C SER A 446 -0.25 10.07 -25.26
N TYR A 447 0.92 9.45 -25.24
CA TYR A 447 1.44 8.58 -26.29
C TYR A 447 2.07 7.29 -25.74
N ALA A 448 1.45 6.76 -24.68
CA ALA A 448 1.51 5.32 -24.44
C ALA A 448 1.01 4.58 -25.70
N SER A 449 1.46 3.33 -25.88
CA SER A 449 0.81 2.40 -26.81
C SER A 449 -0.71 2.46 -26.61
N PRO A 450 -1.54 2.47 -27.67
CA PRO A 450 -3.01 2.47 -27.52
C PRO A 450 -3.40 1.43 -26.48
N SER A 451 -4.19 1.85 -25.49
CA SER A 451 -4.50 1.11 -24.27
C SER A 451 -4.52 -0.38 -24.54
N THR A 452 -3.47 -1.08 -24.08
CA THR A 452 -3.26 -2.47 -24.41
C THR A 452 -4.41 -3.27 -23.81
N THR A 453 -5.45 -3.51 -24.61
CA THR A 453 -6.59 -4.31 -24.20
C THR A 453 -6.05 -5.70 -23.96
N CYS A 454 -6.01 -6.12 -22.69
CA CYS A 454 -5.40 -7.37 -22.31
C CYS A 454 -6.13 -8.51 -23.02
N THR A 455 -5.40 -9.22 -23.87
CA THR A 455 -5.91 -10.40 -24.59
C THR A 455 -5.85 -11.64 -23.72
N ALA A 456 -5.08 -11.59 -22.63
CA ALA A 456 -5.19 -12.52 -21.51
C ALA A 456 -6.64 -12.56 -20.96
N PRO A 457 -7.32 -13.72 -20.98
CA PRO A 457 -8.67 -13.85 -20.47
C PRO A 457 -8.76 -13.40 -19.00
N HIS A 458 -9.84 -12.69 -18.65
CA HIS A 458 -10.09 -12.19 -17.30
C HIS A 458 -8.97 -11.30 -16.71
N CYS A 459 -8.18 -10.65 -17.57
CA CYS A 459 -7.13 -9.72 -17.16
C CYS A 459 -7.63 -8.26 -17.19
N ILE A 460 -7.36 -7.51 -16.11
CA ILE A 460 -7.62 -6.07 -15.98
C ILE A 460 -6.39 -5.25 -16.40
N LEU A 461 -5.18 -5.71 -16.06
CA LEU A 461 -3.93 -4.99 -16.29
C LEU A 461 -2.84 -5.95 -16.78
N CYS A 462 -2.16 -5.60 -17.87
CA CYS A 462 -1.15 -6.40 -18.55
C CYS A 462 0.06 -5.55 -18.97
N PRO A 463 1.22 -6.16 -19.25
CA PRO A 463 2.36 -5.46 -19.85
C PRO A 463 2.00 -4.94 -21.25
N SER A 464 2.38 -3.70 -21.57
CA SER A 464 2.05 -3.08 -22.87
C SER A 464 2.68 -3.79 -24.07
N ASP A 465 3.75 -4.54 -23.83
CA ASP A 465 4.53 -5.33 -24.78
C ASP A 465 4.17 -6.83 -24.77
N GLN A 466 3.31 -7.28 -23.86
CA GLN A 466 2.86 -8.68 -23.72
C GLN A 466 1.35 -8.73 -23.38
N PRO A 467 0.44 -8.30 -24.29
CA PRO A 467 -1.01 -8.26 -24.05
C PRO A 467 -1.64 -9.60 -23.61
N GLN A 468 -0.99 -10.71 -23.95
CA GLN A 468 -1.39 -12.08 -23.63
C GLN A 468 -0.98 -12.54 -22.21
N THR A 469 -0.23 -11.74 -21.44
CA THR A 469 0.09 -12.02 -20.03
C THR A 469 -0.55 -10.98 -19.11
N CYS A 470 -0.65 -11.28 -17.81
CA CYS A 470 -1.38 -10.44 -16.88
C CYS A 470 -0.59 -10.07 -15.61
N PHE A 471 -0.88 -8.88 -15.07
CA PHE A 471 -0.48 -8.41 -13.74
C PHE A 471 -1.65 -8.41 -12.75
N THR A 472 -2.88 -8.15 -13.21
CA THR A 472 -4.05 -8.02 -12.31
C THR A 472 -5.28 -8.67 -12.92
N CYS A 473 -5.82 -9.67 -12.23
CA CYS A 473 -6.98 -10.44 -12.68
C CYS A 473 -8.31 -9.82 -12.24
N ALA A 474 -9.38 -10.16 -12.97
CA ALA A 474 -10.74 -9.81 -12.64
C ALA A 474 -11.24 -10.53 -11.37
N ASN A 475 -12.28 -9.99 -10.74
CA ASN A 475 -12.92 -10.62 -9.58
C ASN A 475 -13.34 -12.07 -9.90
N GLY A 476 -13.01 -13.00 -9.00
CA GLY A 476 -13.17 -14.44 -9.20
C GLY A 476 -11.95 -15.16 -9.78
N TYR A 477 -10.90 -14.43 -10.18
CA TYR A 477 -9.69 -14.99 -10.79
C TYR A 477 -8.42 -14.64 -9.98
N ALA A 478 -7.39 -15.45 -10.11
CA ALA A 478 -6.07 -15.29 -9.50
C ALA A 478 -4.95 -15.44 -10.53
N LEU A 479 -3.81 -14.79 -10.29
CA LEU A 479 -2.69 -14.79 -11.20
C LEU A 479 -1.82 -16.03 -10.97
N ASN A 480 -1.79 -16.94 -11.95
CA ASN A 480 -0.81 -18.01 -11.97
C ASN A 480 0.55 -17.44 -12.39
N THR A 481 1.44 -17.23 -11.42
CA THR A 481 2.74 -16.56 -11.61
C THR A 481 3.74 -17.33 -12.48
N THR A 482 3.56 -18.64 -12.64
CA THR A 482 4.39 -19.48 -13.52
C THR A 482 4.05 -19.30 -15.01
N THR A 483 2.78 -19.00 -15.31
CA THR A 483 2.27 -18.86 -16.70
C THR A 483 1.89 -17.41 -17.05
N SER A 484 1.86 -16.52 -16.05
CA SER A 484 1.35 -15.15 -16.11
C SER A 484 -0.07 -15.05 -16.68
N GLN A 485 -0.91 -16.05 -16.41
CA GLN A 485 -2.32 -16.13 -16.81
C GLN A 485 -3.26 -15.96 -15.61
N CYS A 486 -4.45 -15.42 -15.86
CA CYS A 486 -5.52 -15.43 -14.87
C CYS A 486 -6.30 -16.75 -14.93
N VAL A 487 -6.37 -17.45 -13.81
CA VAL A 487 -7.16 -18.68 -13.66
C VAL A 487 -8.26 -18.48 -12.63
N SER A 488 -9.37 -19.21 -12.75
CA SER A 488 -10.47 -19.12 -11.79
C SER A 488 -10.00 -19.52 -10.39
N LYS A 489 -10.34 -18.73 -9.37
CA LYS A 489 -10.12 -19.13 -7.98
C LYS A 489 -10.91 -20.41 -7.69
N PRO A 490 -10.33 -21.39 -6.96
CA PRO A 490 -11.05 -22.59 -6.59
C PRO A 490 -12.15 -22.26 -5.59
N VAL A 491 -13.20 -23.10 -5.56
CA VAL A 491 -14.28 -23.01 -4.57
C VAL A 491 -13.98 -24.01 -3.45
N CYS A 492 -13.45 -23.51 -2.33
CA CYS A 492 -13.06 -24.34 -1.20
C CYS A 492 -14.25 -24.80 -0.34
N SER A 493 -14.09 -25.92 0.37
CA SER A 493 -15.19 -26.55 1.12
C SER A 493 -14.79 -27.00 2.52
N GLY A 494 -15.67 -26.83 3.51
CA GLY A 494 -15.42 -27.24 4.90
C GLY A 494 -14.15 -26.60 5.49
N ASN A 495 -13.23 -27.45 5.96
CA ASN A 495 -11.97 -27.07 6.61
C ASN A 495 -10.89 -26.57 5.64
N GLU A 496 -11.29 -25.81 4.63
CA GLU A 496 -10.42 -25.31 3.58
C GLU A 496 -10.57 -23.81 3.39
N ARG A 497 -9.48 -23.17 2.99
CA ARG A 497 -9.43 -21.79 2.53
C ARG A 497 -8.56 -21.70 1.29
N THR A 498 -8.75 -20.65 0.51
CA THR A 498 -7.92 -20.39 -0.65
C THR A 498 -6.46 -20.12 -0.22
N SER A 499 -5.50 -20.68 -0.95
CA SER A 499 -4.06 -20.41 -0.76
C SER A 499 -3.70 -18.95 -1.05
N LEU A 500 -2.54 -18.48 -0.55
CA LEU A 500 -2.10 -17.08 -0.72
C LEU A 500 -1.98 -16.63 -2.19
N ASP A 501 -1.63 -17.55 -3.09
CA ASP A 501 -1.56 -17.30 -4.54
C ASP A 501 -2.94 -17.29 -5.23
N GLY A 502 -4.00 -17.69 -4.53
CA GLY A 502 -5.36 -17.78 -5.06
C GLY A 502 -5.64 -19.03 -5.92
N LEU A 503 -4.70 -20.00 -5.99
CA LEU A 503 -4.69 -21.07 -6.99
C LEU A 503 -5.17 -22.44 -6.48
N SER A 504 -5.18 -22.66 -5.17
CA SER A 504 -5.52 -23.96 -4.56
C SER A 504 -6.34 -23.79 -3.28
N CYS A 505 -6.99 -24.85 -2.83
CA CYS A 505 -7.57 -24.91 -1.50
C CYS A 505 -6.57 -25.60 -0.57
N ILE A 506 -6.26 -24.95 0.56
CA ILE A 506 -5.37 -25.49 1.59
C ILE A 506 -6.17 -25.79 2.87
N PRO A 507 -5.82 -26.86 3.60
CA PRO A 507 -6.43 -27.13 4.90
C PRO A 507 -6.25 -25.96 5.87
N MET A 508 -7.30 -25.67 6.64
CA MET A 508 -7.27 -24.75 7.76
C MET A 508 -7.81 -25.42 9.02
N THR A 509 -7.25 -25.04 10.18
CA THR A 509 -7.70 -25.52 11.48
C THR A 509 -8.79 -24.60 12.01
N CYS A 510 -9.91 -25.16 12.45
CA CYS A 510 -11.00 -24.38 13.04
C CYS A 510 -10.58 -23.77 14.39
N GLN A 511 -10.89 -22.49 14.60
CA GLN A 511 -10.61 -21.79 15.87
C GLN A 511 -11.72 -22.00 16.92
N VAL A 512 -12.91 -22.40 16.49
CA VAL A 512 -14.00 -22.76 17.42
C VAL A 512 -13.61 -24.04 18.17
N ALA A 513 -13.42 -23.93 19.48
CA ALA A 513 -13.10 -25.08 20.33
C ALA A 513 -14.17 -26.18 20.20
N ASN A 514 -13.74 -27.44 20.10
CA ASN A 514 -14.58 -28.61 19.87
C ASN A 514 -15.40 -28.57 18.56
N CYS A 515 -14.85 -27.96 17.51
CA CYS A 515 -15.40 -28.00 16.15
C CYS A 515 -14.64 -29.00 15.26
N ASP A 516 -15.36 -29.91 14.62
CA ASP A 516 -14.79 -30.87 13.66
C ASP A 516 -14.72 -30.28 12.25
N VAL A 517 -15.74 -29.52 11.86
CA VAL A 517 -15.83 -28.89 10.53
C VAL A 517 -16.23 -27.43 10.66
N CYS A 518 -15.41 -26.50 10.17
CA CYS A 518 -15.73 -25.08 10.02
C CYS A 518 -16.22 -24.76 8.61
N VAL A 519 -16.80 -23.58 8.44
CA VAL A 519 -17.26 -23.09 7.13
C VAL A 519 -16.06 -22.60 6.33
N ALA A 520 -15.98 -22.97 5.05
CA ALA A 520 -14.91 -22.55 4.15
C ALA A 520 -14.66 -21.03 4.20
N GLU A 521 -13.38 -20.64 4.12
CA GLU A 521 -12.87 -19.28 4.31
C GLU A 521 -13.13 -18.65 5.71
N ARG A 522 -13.72 -19.39 6.66
CA ARG A 522 -14.12 -18.88 7.99
C ARG A 522 -13.85 -19.86 9.13
N ASP A 523 -12.58 -19.94 9.53
CA ASP A 523 -12.08 -20.71 10.68
C ASP A 523 -12.80 -20.43 12.03
N THR A 524 -13.38 -19.25 12.18
CA THR A 524 -14.17 -18.80 13.35
C THR A 524 -15.66 -19.16 13.31
N VAL A 525 -16.15 -19.83 12.27
CA VAL A 525 -17.55 -20.24 12.13
C VAL A 525 -17.62 -21.76 11.98
N CYS A 526 -18.21 -22.43 12.97
CA CYS A 526 -18.35 -23.87 12.97
C CYS A 526 -19.56 -24.33 12.13
N GLN A 527 -19.38 -25.37 11.32
CA GLN A 527 -20.41 -26.06 10.57
C GLN A 527 -20.88 -27.33 11.31
N THR A 528 -19.95 -28.08 11.91
CA THR A 528 -20.20 -29.32 12.65
C THR A 528 -19.31 -29.41 13.88
N CYS A 529 -19.91 -29.57 15.06
CA CYS A 529 -19.18 -29.77 16.32
C CYS A 529 -18.69 -31.21 16.49
N ALA A 530 -17.66 -31.37 17.32
CA ALA A 530 -17.15 -32.67 17.75
C ALA A 530 -18.21 -33.49 18.51
N SER A 531 -18.07 -34.82 18.46
CA SER A 531 -18.97 -35.73 19.17
C SER A 531 -19.12 -35.38 20.66
N GLY A 532 -20.37 -35.27 21.12
CA GLY A 532 -20.70 -34.83 22.48
C GLY A 532 -20.89 -33.31 22.67
N TYR A 533 -20.82 -32.52 21.60
CA TYR A 533 -21.02 -31.07 21.63
C TYR A 533 -22.14 -30.60 20.68
N ASN A 534 -22.94 -29.64 21.13
CA ASN A 534 -23.98 -28.98 20.34
C ASN A 534 -23.50 -27.63 19.80
N LEU A 535 -23.86 -27.34 18.54
CA LEU A 535 -23.56 -26.08 17.86
C LEU A 535 -24.48 -24.96 18.32
N SER A 536 -23.92 -23.81 18.73
CA SER A 536 -24.72 -22.63 19.07
C SER A 536 -25.42 -22.02 17.83
N GLN A 537 -26.54 -21.32 18.06
CA GLN A 537 -27.36 -20.73 17.00
C GLN A 537 -26.60 -19.73 16.12
N ASP A 538 -25.61 -19.02 16.69
CA ASP A 538 -24.71 -18.09 16.00
C ASP A 538 -23.53 -18.78 15.29
N LYS A 539 -23.39 -20.11 15.45
CA LYS A 539 -22.34 -20.98 14.91
C LYS A 539 -20.92 -20.69 15.41
N LYS A 540 -20.76 -19.93 16.50
CA LYS A 540 -19.44 -19.51 17.02
C LYS A 540 -18.97 -20.30 18.25
N SER A 541 -19.77 -21.22 18.78
CA SER A 541 -19.37 -22.07 19.90
C SER A 541 -19.93 -23.49 19.78
N CYS A 542 -19.14 -24.47 20.17
CA CYS A 542 -19.58 -25.83 20.43
C CYS A 542 -19.62 -26.04 21.94
N ARG A 543 -20.82 -26.25 22.49
CA ARG A 543 -21.05 -26.41 23.93
C ARG A 543 -21.25 -27.87 24.27
N GLN A 544 -20.69 -28.33 25.38
CA GLN A 544 -20.83 -29.72 25.81
C GLN A 544 -22.32 -30.03 26.01
N MET A 545 -22.78 -31.14 25.44
CA MET A 545 -24.18 -31.57 25.56
C MET A 545 -24.44 -32.01 27.00
N VAL A 546 -25.31 -31.28 27.71
CA VAL A 546 -25.70 -31.58 29.09
C VAL A 546 -27.17 -31.97 29.13
N CYS A 547 -27.47 -33.14 29.72
CA CYS A 547 -28.85 -33.63 29.79
C CYS A 547 -29.67 -32.82 30.79
N GLN A 548 -30.71 -32.14 30.29
CA GLN A 548 -31.67 -31.41 31.10
C GLN A 548 -32.70 -32.35 31.76
N VAL A 549 -32.83 -33.58 31.25
CA VAL A 549 -33.67 -34.61 31.85
C VAL A 549 -33.04 -35.10 33.16
N SER A 550 -33.66 -34.76 34.28
CA SER A 550 -33.23 -35.21 35.62
C SER A 550 -33.16 -36.75 35.69
N ASN A 551 -32.12 -37.27 36.34
CA ASN A 551 -31.80 -38.70 36.45
C ASN A 551 -31.58 -39.41 35.10
N CYS A 552 -31.20 -38.67 34.04
CA CYS A 552 -30.72 -39.24 32.79
C CYS A 552 -29.22 -39.60 32.86
N ALA A 553 -28.83 -40.75 32.31
CA ALA A 553 -27.43 -41.15 32.18
C ALA A 553 -26.84 -40.80 30.80
N ASN A 554 -27.62 -40.93 29.72
CA ASN A 554 -27.23 -40.52 28.37
C ASN A 554 -28.40 -39.86 27.64
N CYS A 555 -28.16 -38.69 27.05
CA CYS A 555 -29.12 -38.00 26.19
C CYS A 555 -29.35 -38.75 24.88
N ALA A 556 -30.52 -38.53 24.27
CA ALA A 556 -30.71 -38.84 22.86
C ALA A 556 -29.86 -37.89 21.98
N MET A 557 -29.40 -38.39 20.82
CA MET A 557 -28.45 -37.69 19.96
C MET A 557 -28.96 -36.29 19.54
N ASN A 558 -28.14 -35.26 19.75
CA ASN A 558 -28.41 -33.86 19.43
C ASN A 558 -29.66 -33.27 20.12
N THR A 559 -30.13 -33.86 21.23
CA THR A 559 -31.28 -33.36 22.00
C THR A 559 -31.03 -33.41 23.51
N GLU A 560 -30.86 -32.25 24.13
CA GLU A 560 -30.65 -32.12 25.58
C GLU A 560 -31.94 -32.31 26.40
N ASP A 561 -33.11 -32.20 25.76
CA ASP A 561 -34.45 -32.35 26.37
C ASP A 561 -34.99 -33.79 26.35
N LYS A 562 -34.20 -34.76 25.86
CA LYS A 562 -34.60 -36.17 25.75
C LYS A 562 -33.49 -37.11 26.22
N CYS A 563 -33.89 -38.14 26.94
CA CYS A 563 -33.01 -39.16 27.46
C CYS A 563 -33.08 -40.45 26.62
N GLU A 564 -31.93 -41.05 26.34
CA GLU A 564 -31.83 -42.37 25.72
C GLU A 564 -31.77 -43.48 26.79
N THR A 565 -31.04 -43.25 27.88
CA THR A 565 -30.94 -44.18 29.01
C THR A 565 -30.94 -43.44 30.34
N CYS A 566 -31.83 -43.81 31.25
CA CYS A 566 -31.86 -43.28 32.60
C CYS A 566 -30.71 -43.82 33.48
N ALA A 567 -30.46 -43.14 34.59
CA ALA A 567 -29.59 -43.62 35.66
C ALA A 567 -30.13 -44.90 36.30
N THR A 568 -29.27 -45.62 37.03
CA THR A 568 -29.63 -46.83 37.78
C THR A 568 -30.84 -46.59 38.68
N ASP A 569 -31.77 -47.55 38.69
CA ASP A 569 -33.04 -47.50 39.44
C ASP A 569 -34.06 -46.43 38.99
N TYR A 570 -33.87 -45.86 37.79
CA TYR A 570 -34.86 -45.03 37.10
C TYR A 570 -35.36 -45.67 35.80
N LYS A 571 -36.62 -45.39 35.46
CA LYS A 571 -37.32 -45.85 34.26
C LYS A 571 -37.60 -44.68 33.30
N LEU A 572 -37.31 -44.90 32.03
CA LEU A 572 -37.54 -43.93 30.95
C LEU A 572 -39.04 -43.79 30.63
N SER A 573 -39.51 -42.55 30.48
CA SER A 573 -40.87 -42.26 29.99
C SER A 573 -41.01 -42.51 28.49
N SER A 574 -42.24 -42.77 28.03
CA SER A 574 -42.54 -43.07 26.62
C SER A 574 -42.21 -41.93 25.66
N ASP A 575 -42.24 -40.67 26.12
CA ASP A 575 -41.86 -39.47 25.37
C ASP A 575 -40.36 -39.14 25.47
N ARG A 576 -39.59 -39.92 26.24
CA ARG A 576 -38.17 -39.73 26.57
C ARG A 576 -37.83 -38.47 27.38
N LYS A 577 -38.81 -37.71 27.88
CA LYS A 577 -38.59 -36.42 28.56
C LYS A 577 -38.41 -36.50 30.08
N SER A 578 -38.57 -37.69 30.68
CA SER A 578 -38.40 -37.90 32.11
C SER A 578 -37.84 -39.28 32.44
N CYS A 579 -37.02 -39.32 33.49
CA CYS A 579 -36.62 -40.54 34.17
C CYS A 579 -37.29 -40.57 35.54
N ARG A 580 -38.28 -41.45 35.73
CA ARG A 580 -38.98 -41.60 37.02
C ARG A 580 -38.32 -42.70 37.85
N GLN A 581 -38.38 -42.59 39.18
CA GLN A 581 -37.86 -43.64 40.05
C GLN A 581 -38.65 -44.95 39.80
N MET A 582 -37.93 -46.06 39.64
CA MET A 582 -38.51 -47.36 39.38
C MET A 582 -39.07 -47.94 40.69
N VAL A 583 -40.39 -48.15 40.75
CA VAL A 583 -41.07 -48.73 41.93
C VAL A 583 -41.58 -50.12 41.58
N CYS A 584 -41.06 -51.14 42.25
CA CYS A 584 -41.48 -52.52 42.05
C CYS A 584 -42.94 -52.74 42.45
N GLN A 585 -43.74 -53.20 41.49
CA GLN A 585 -45.12 -53.61 41.70
C GLN A 585 -45.21 -55.08 42.17
N VAL A 586 -44.14 -55.86 41.99
CA VAL A 586 -44.04 -57.23 42.50
C VAL A 586 -43.88 -57.18 44.02
N GLY A 587 -44.87 -57.67 44.76
CA GLY A 587 -44.82 -57.78 46.22
C GLY A 587 -43.61 -58.59 46.69
N ASN A 588 -42.99 -58.16 47.80
CA ASN A 588 -41.77 -58.74 48.36
C ASN A 588 -40.55 -58.73 47.41
N CYS A 589 -40.53 -57.82 46.41
CA CYS A 589 -39.37 -57.58 45.56
C CYS A 589 -38.48 -56.46 46.12
N VAL A 590 -37.16 -56.70 46.17
CA VAL A 590 -36.13 -55.72 46.59
C VAL A 590 -35.50 -55.02 45.40
N LYS A 591 -35.42 -55.68 44.24
CA LYS A 591 -34.88 -55.09 43.00
C LYS A 591 -35.63 -55.59 41.78
N CYS A 592 -36.08 -54.66 40.93
CA CYS A 592 -36.74 -54.98 39.67
C CYS A 592 -35.77 -55.21 38.52
N VAL A 593 -36.23 -55.90 37.48
CA VAL A 593 -35.54 -55.98 36.20
C VAL A 593 -35.56 -54.59 35.53
N THR A 594 -34.46 -54.21 34.89
CA THR A 594 -34.24 -52.88 34.30
C THR A 594 -35.40 -52.43 33.41
N ASN A 595 -35.92 -51.22 33.63
CA ASN A 595 -37.07 -50.60 32.94
C ASN A 595 -38.44 -51.31 33.09
N THR A 596 -38.54 -52.42 33.83
CA THR A 596 -39.79 -53.17 34.05
C THR A 596 -40.19 -53.16 35.52
N GLU A 597 -41.30 -52.49 35.83
CA GLU A 597 -41.81 -52.37 37.22
C GLU A 597 -42.62 -53.61 37.65
N ASP A 598 -43.01 -54.47 36.69
CA ASP A 598 -43.81 -55.69 36.85
C ASP A 598 -42.98 -56.98 36.90
N GLN A 599 -41.65 -56.89 36.86
CA GLN A 599 -40.74 -58.05 36.90
C GLN A 599 -39.66 -57.85 37.96
N CYS A 600 -39.52 -58.83 38.84
CA CYS A 600 -38.54 -58.82 39.90
C CYS A 600 -37.22 -59.49 39.47
N GLN A 601 -36.10 -58.88 39.83
CA GLN A 601 -34.75 -59.43 39.71
C GLN A 601 -34.27 -60.07 41.02
N THR A 602 -34.69 -59.54 42.17
CA THR A 602 -34.27 -60.02 43.49
C THR A 602 -35.38 -59.84 44.52
N CYS A 603 -35.84 -60.94 45.11
CA CYS A 603 -36.84 -60.95 46.17
C CYS A 603 -36.23 -60.58 47.54
N ALA A 604 -37.09 -60.25 48.50
CA ALA A 604 -36.72 -60.08 49.90
C ALA A 604 -36.22 -61.39 50.53
N THR A 605 -35.48 -61.28 51.63
CA THR A 605 -35.06 -62.42 52.46
C THR A 605 -36.27 -63.28 52.82
N ASN A 606 -36.13 -64.61 52.74
CA ASN A 606 -37.19 -65.62 52.88
C ASN A 606 -38.23 -65.68 51.74
N TYR A 607 -37.98 -65.03 50.60
CA TYR A 607 -38.84 -65.14 49.40
C TYR A 607 -38.06 -65.65 48.17
N LYS A 608 -38.68 -66.53 47.40
CA LYS A 608 -38.14 -67.11 46.16
C LYS A 608 -38.81 -66.48 44.94
N LEU A 609 -37.99 -66.16 43.93
CA LEU A 609 -38.43 -65.63 42.65
C LEU A 609 -39.10 -66.72 41.79
N SER A 610 -40.29 -66.41 41.28
CA SER A 610 -41.00 -67.18 40.25
C SER A 610 -40.23 -67.27 38.93
N SER A 611 -40.51 -68.31 38.14
CA SER A 611 -39.86 -68.53 36.83
C SER A 611 -40.20 -67.47 35.78
N ASP A 612 -41.39 -66.86 35.85
CA ASP A 612 -41.82 -65.75 34.98
C ASP A 612 -41.37 -64.37 35.51
N LYS A 613 -40.73 -64.34 36.69
CA LYS A 613 -40.27 -63.15 37.42
C LYS A 613 -41.37 -62.24 37.96
N LYS A 614 -42.65 -62.61 37.89
CA LYS A 614 -43.79 -61.73 38.25
C LYS A 614 -44.25 -61.85 39.70
N SER A 615 -43.71 -62.80 40.45
CA SER A 615 -44.00 -62.99 41.88
C SER A 615 -42.77 -63.40 42.71
N CYS A 616 -42.80 -63.03 43.99
CA CYS A 616 -41.90 -63.50 45.04
C CYS A 616 -42.76 -64.23 46.08
N THR A 617 -42.57 -65.54 46.23
CA THR A 617 -43.33 -66.39 47.17
C THR A 617 -42.47 -66.78 48.35
N GLU A 618 -43.04 -66.81 49.55
CA GLU A 618 -42.33 -67.18 50.79
C GLU A 618 -41.76 -68.61 50.70
N ILE A 619 -40.65 -68.87 51.40
CA ILE A 619 -39.87 -70.13 51.37
C ILE A 619 -40.15 -70.97 52.61
#